data_AF-A0A2T3A137-F1
#
_entry.id   AF-A0A2T3A137-F1
#
_cell.length_a   1.000
_cell.length_b   1.000
_cell.length_c   1.000
_cell.angle_alpha   90.00
_cell.angle_beta   90.00
_cell.angle_gamma   90.00
#
_symmetry.space_group_name_H-M   'P 1'
#
loop_
_entity.id
_entity.type
_entity.pdbx_description
1 polymer ?
#
loop_
_entity_poly.entity_id
_entity_poly.type
_entity_poly.pdbx_seq_one_letter_code
_entity_poly.pdbx_strand_id
1 'polypeptide(L)'
;MQLTTLVALAMPAIAAAQSANITTTATTTTTTATASASAAPTPLDYETICESQAYGYADKCPQCLPQCEGQTTQTGAEECYYSVFFEINYIESLCEAQGGGSGCETIAVNDVCS
;
A
#
# COMPACT_ATOMS: atom_id res chain seq x y z
N MET A 1 -21.77 -37.52 20.20
CA MET A 1 -22.44 -36.89 19.04
C MET A 1 -21.59 -35.70 18.63
N GLN A 2 -20.97 -35.77 17.45
CA GLN A 2 -20.15 -34.69 16.90
C GLN A 2 -21.09 -33.70 16.19
N LEU A 3 -21.06 -32.44 16.59
CA LEU A 3 -21.76 -31.35 15.90
C LEU A 3 -20.72 -30.43 15.30
N THR A 4 -20.40 -30.72 14.04
CA THR A 4 -19.62 -29.91 13.11
C THR A 4 -20.49 -28.73 12.68
N THR A 5 -20.14 -27.51 13.08
CA THR A 5 -20.81 -26.30 12.60
C THR A 5 -19.85 -25.54 11.70
N LEU A 6 -20.03 -25.74 10.38
CA LEU A 6 -19.34 -24.96 9.36
C LEU A 6 -20.03 -23.60 9.25
N VAL A 7 -19.34 -22.54 9.70
CA VAL A 7 -19.72 -21.15 9.42
C VAL A 7 -19.08 -20.78 8.08
N ALA A 8 -19.88 -20.77 7.02
CA ALA A 8 -19.48 -20.23 5.72
C ALA A 8 -19.70 -18.71 5.72
N LEU A 9 -18.61 -17.93 5.68
CA LEU A 9 -18.66 -16.49 5.50
C LEU A 9 -18.94 -16.17 4.02
N ALA A 10 -20.12 -15.60 3.76
CA ALA A 10 -20.49 -15.09 2.44
C ALA A 10 -19.74 -13.78 2.16
N MET A 11 -18.93 -13.76 1.11
CA MET A 11 -18.30 -12.55 0.57
C MET A 11 -19.30 -11.77 -0.29
N PRO A 12 -19.35 -10.43 -0.20
CA PRO A 12 -20.13 -9.60 -1.13
C PRO A 12 -19.47 -9.56 -2.52
N ALA A 13 -20.22 -9.98 -3.53
CA ALA A 13 -19.85 -9.85 -4.93
C ALA A 13 -19.98 -8.38 -5.38
N ILE A 14 -18.87 -7.76 -5.78
CA ILE A 14 -18.87 -6.42 -6.38
C ILE A 14 -19.30 -6.56 -7.84
N ALA A 15 -20.49 -6.07 -8.15
CA ALA A 15 -21.00 -5.96 -9.51
C ALA A 15 -20.39 -4.72 -10.20
N ALA A 16 -19.54 -4.94 -11.20
CA ALA A 16 -19.10 -3.89 -12.12
C ALA A 16 -20.04 -3.89 -13.34
N ALA A 17 -20.85 -2.85 -13.46
CA ALA A 17 -21.82 -2.67 -14.53
C ALA A 17 -21.27 -1.68 -15.57
N GLN A 18 -21.21 -2.16 -16.82
CA GLN A 18 -21.45 -1.43 -18.07
C GLN A 18 -20.43 -0.38 -18.54
N SER A 19 -19.81 -0.68 -19.69
CA SER A 19 -19.50 0.36 -20.69
C SER A 19 -19.89 -0.16 -22.07
N ALA A 20 -20.78 0.61 -22.70
CA ALA A 20 -21.51 0.29 -23.89
C ALA A 20 -20.59 0.11 -25.10
N ASN A 21 -20.78 -1.00 -25.81
CA ASN A 21 -20.18 -1.24 -27.11
C ASN A 21 -21.02 -0.48 -28.16
N ILE A 22 -20.62 0.75 -28.50
CA ILE A 22 -21.13 1.46 -29.67
C ILE A 22 -20.17 1.24 -30.83
N THR A 23 -20.53 0.29 -31.70
CA THR A 23 -19.99 0.16 -33.04
C THR A 23 -20.55 1.29 -33.91
N THR A 24 -19.68 2.03 -34.61
CA THR A 24 -19.75 2.37 -36.07
C THR A 24 -19.09 3.73 -36.33
N THR A 25 -17.95 3.71 -37.03
CA THR A 25 -17.69 4.40 -38.32
C THR A 25 -16.17 4.46 -38.52
N ALA A 26 -15.68 3.80 -39.57
CA ALA A 26 -14.29 3.87 -39.98
C ALA A 26 -13.96 5.27 -40.52
N THR A 27 -13.13 6.01 -39.79
CA THR A 27 -12.45 7.20 -40.30
C THR A 27 -10.96 6.90 -40.30
N THR A 28 -10.39 6.72 -41.49
CA THR A 28 -8.94 6.60 -41.68
C THR A 28 -8.30 7.96 -41.42
N THR A 29 -7.94 8.22 -40.16
CA THR A 29 -7.07 9.34 -39.79
C THR A 29 -5.64 8.84 -39.77
N THR A 30 -4.84 9.31 -40.73
CA THR A 30 -3.38 9.09 -40.75
C THR A 30 -2.79 9.72 -39.50
N THR A 31 -2.65 8.92 -38.44
CA THR A 31 -2.10 9.37 -37.16
C THR A 31 -0.59 9.24 -37.29
N THR A 32 0.08 10.35 -37.54
CA THR A 32 1.53 10.44 -37.41
C THR A 32 1.86 10.02 -35.98
N ALA A 33 2.46 8.84 -35.82
CA ALA A 33 2.93 8.35 -34.53
C ALA A 33 4.07 9.26 -34.07
N THR A 34 3.74 10.32 -33.34
CA THR A 34 4.71 11.00 -32.50
C THR A 34 5.14 9.96 -31.49
N ALA A 35 6.36 9.43 -31.65
CA ALA A 35 6.97 8.56 -30.66
C ALA A 35 7.01 9.34 -29.34
N SER A 36 6.05 9.07 -28.44
CA SER A 36 6.11 9.54 -27.07
C SER A 36 7.40 8.95 -26.51
N ALA A 37 8.42 9.79 -26.38
CA ALA A 37 9.63 9.42 -25.67
C ALA A 37 9.18 8.97 -24.27
N SER A 38 9.22 7.66 -24.04
CA SER A 38 8.95 7.08 -22.73
C SER A 38 10.07 7.60 -21.84
N ALA A 39 9.78 8.65 -21.08
CA ALA A 39 10.70 9.17 -20.09
C ALA A 39 11.07 8.01 -19.18
N ALA A 40 12.38 7.79 -18.98
CA ALA A 40 12.83 6.84 -17.98
C ALA A 40 12.15 7.16 -16.65
N PRO A 41 11.63 6.17 -15.90
CA PRO A 41 11.00 6.43 -14.62
C PRO A 41 12.02 7.17 -13.74
N THR A 42 11.64 8.34 -13.25
CA THR A 42 12.43 9.05 -12.25
C THR A 42 12.57 8.13 -11.04
N PRO A 43 13.77 7.94 -10.49
CA PRO A 43 13.93 7.19 -9.25
C PRO A 43 13.01 7.75 -8.17
N LEU A 44 12.31 6.87 -7.47
CA LEU A 44 11.46 7.25 -6.34
C LEU A 44 12.32 7.60 -5.14
N ASP A 45 12.02 8.72 -4.50
CA ASP A 45 12.68 9.14 -3.28
C ASP A 45 11.97 8.50 -2.07
N TYR A 46 12.26 7.22 -1.84
CA TYR A 46 11.61 6.43 -0.81
C TYR A 46 11.81 7.00 0.60
N GLU A 47 12.92 7.70 0.85
CA GLU A 47 13.20 8.35 2.13
C GLU A 47 12.22 9.51 2.38
N THR A 48 12.10 10.46 1.44
CA THR A 48 11.13 11.57 1.56
C THR A 48 9.70 11.05 1.63
N ILE A 49 9.36 10.03 0.84
CA ILE A 49 8.00 9.44 0.86
C ILE A 49 7.75 8.76 2.20
N CYS A 50 8.71 8.02 2.73
CA CYS A 50 8.58 7.41 4.05
C CYS A 50 8.35 8.49 5.11
N GLU A 51 9.19 9.53 5.16
CA GLU A 51 9.09 10.60 6.16
C GLU A 51 7.75 11.34 6.10
N SER A 52 7.17 11.52 4.91
CA SER A 52 5.84 12.15 4.77
C SER A 52 4.72 11.30 5.36
N GLN A 53 4.87 9.97 5.32
CA GLN A 53 3.86 9.01 5.80
C GLN A 53 4.12 8.53 7.24
N ALA A 54 5.34 8.68 7.76
CA ALA A 54 5.75 8.15 9.04
C ALA A 54 5.20 8.91 10.25
N TYR A 55 4.78 10.17 10.07
CA TYR A 55 4.32 11.04 11.15
C TYR A 55 5.31 11.08 12.34
N GLY A 56 4.93 10.52 13.50
CA GLY A 56 5.77 10.46 14.70
C GLY A 56 6.94 9.47 14.60
N TYR A 57 6.96 8.61 13.58
CA TYR A 57 7.97 7.57 13.38
C TYR A 57 9.01 7.93 12.30
N ALA A 58 9.15 9.21 11.94
CA ALA A 58 10.06 9.63 10.87
C ALA A 58 11.51 9.17 11.12
N ASP A 59 11.95 9.11 12.39
CA ASP A 59 13.28 8.61 12.74
C ASP A 59 13.45 7.10 12.52
N LYS A 60 12.35 6.36 12.32
CA LYS A 60 12.31 4.92 12.03
C LYS A 60 12.29 4.61 10.54
N CYS A 61 12.15 5.62 9.68
CA CYS A 61 12.18 5.42 8.23
C CYS A 61 13.38 4.63 7.71
N PRO A 62 14.63 4.85 8.17
CA PRO A 62 15.79 4.08 7.70
C PRO A 62 15.64 2.56 7.91
N GLN A 63 14.91 2.16 8.95
CA GLN A 63 14.62 0.75 9.22
C GLN A 63 13.47 0.22 8.35
N CYS A 64 12.46 1.06 8.08
CA CYS A 64 11.27 0.67 7.32
C CYS A 64 11.41 0.82 5.81
N LEU A 65 12.46 1.49 5.31
CA LEU A 65 12.69 1.70 3.87
C LEU A 65 12.50 0.43 3.03
N PRO A 66 13.10 -0.73 3.36
CA PRO A 66 13.02 -1.94 2.54
C PRO A 66 11.60 -2.51 2.37
N GLN A 67 10.65 -2.15 3.24
CA GLN A 67 9.28 -2.68 3.19
C GLN A 67 8.52 -2.26 1.92
N CYS A 68 8.89 -1.11 1.35
CA CYS A 68 8.21 -0.53 0.19
C CYS A 68 9.14 -0.31 -1.01
N GLU A 69 10.42 -0.70 -0.89
CA GLU A 69 11.33 -0.74 -2.02
C GLU A 69 10.81 -1.69 -3.10
N GLY A 70 10.73 -1.21 -4.34
CA GLY A 70 10.16 -1.97 -5.46
C GLY A 70 8.80 -1.48 -5.94
N GLN A 71 8.17 -0.54 -5.22
CA GLN A 71 7.03 0.19 -5.76
C GLN A 71 7.43 0.99 -6.99
N THR A 72 6.64 0.91 -8.06
CA THR A 72 6.95 1.55 -9.35
C THR A 72 6.34 2.94 -9.48
N THR A 73 5.53 3.35 -8.51
CA THR A 73 4.81 4.63 -8.50
C THR A 73 4.91 5.29 -7.13
N GLN A 74 4.85 6.62 -7.10
CA GLN A 74 4.85 7.40 -5.86
C GLN A 74 3.66 7.02 -4.99
N THR A 75 2.46 6.98 -5.55
CA THR A 75 1.25 6.58 -4.83
C THR A 75 1.36 5.17 -4.27
N GLY A 76 1.96 4.23 -4.99
CA GLY A 76 2.21 2.88 -4.47
C GLY A 76 3.15 2.86 -3.26
N ALA A 77 4.18 3.70 -3.25
CA ALA A 77 5.08 3.85 -2.11
C ALA A 77 4.40 4.57 -0.93
N GLU A 78 3.62 5.62 -1.19
CA GLU A 78 2.86 6.37 -0.17
C GLU A 78 1.84 5.48 0.56
N GLU A 79 1.06 4.69 -0.19
CA GLU A 79 0.09 3.75 0.37
C GLU A 79 0.78 2.62 1.14
N CYS A 80 1.93 2.15 0.64
CA CYS A 80 2.72 1.12 1.32
C CYS A 80 3.24 1.63 2.67
N TYR A 81 3.93 2.78 2.71
CA TYR A 81 4.44 3.33 3.97
C TYR A 81 3.32 3.72 4.92
N TYR A 82 2.20 4.27 4.41
CA TYR A 82 1.03 4.53 5.23
C TYR A 82 0.55 3.25 5.95
N SER A 83 0.46 2.12 5.22
CA SER A 83 0.08 0.83 5.81
C SER A 83 1.09 0.35 6.85
N VAL A 84 2.39 0.46 6.56
CA VAL A 84 3.48 0.08 7.48
C VAL A 84 3.37 0.84 8.80
N PHE A 85 3.26 2.17 8.76
CA PHE A 85 3.19 2.97 9.97
C PHE A 85 1.85 2.87 10.70
N PHE A 86 0.77 2.58 9.97
CA PHE A 86 -0.52 2.25 10.58
C PHE A 86 -0.42 0.95 11.39
N GLU A 87 0.26 -0.07 10.85
CA GLU A 87 0.45 -1.35 11.54
C GLU A 87 1.39 -1.23 12.75
N ILE A 88 2.48 -0.45 12.64
CA ILE A 88 3.33 -0.11 13.78
C ILE A 88 2.51 0.52 14.90
N ASN A 89 1.71 1.54 14.57
CA ASN A 89 0.89 2.23 15.57
C ASN A 89 -0.14 1.29 16.23
N TYR A 90 -0.70 0.37 15.46
CA TYR A 90 -1.62 -0.65 15.97
C TYR A 90 -0.92 -1.60 16.96
N ILE A 91 0.26 -2.13 16.61
CA ILE A 91 1.02 -3.05 17.48
C ILE A 91 1.49 -2.34 18.75
N GLU A 92 1.96 -1.09 18.63
CA GLU A 92 2.34 -0.27 19.77
C GLU A 92 1.15 -0.09 20.72
N SER A 93 0.00 0.33 20.20
CA SER A 93 -1.23 0.50 20.98
C SER A 93 -1.68 -0.79 21.67
N LEU A 94 -1.54 -1.95 21.03
CA LEU A 94 -1.83 -3.25 21.63
C LEU A 94 -0.84 -3.60 22.74
N CYS A 95 0.44 -3.31 22.56
CA CYS A 95 1.46 -3.53 23.57
C CYS A 95 1.16 -2.66 24.81
N GLU A 96 0.86 -1.38 24.62
CA GLU A 96 0.48 -0.47 25.71
C GLU A 96 -0.81 -0.94 26.42
N ALA A 97 -1.83 -1.35 25.66
CA ALA A 97 -3.09 -1.85 26.23
C ALA A 97 -2.93 -3.12 27.08
N GLN A 98 -1.90 -3.93 26.81
CA GLN A 98 -1.59 -5.14 27.57
C GLN A 98 -0.71 -4.87 28.81
N GLY A 99 -0.44 -3.59 29.13
CA GLY A 99 0.45 -3.19 30.21
C GLY A 99 1.93 -3.29 29.84
N GLY A 100 2.25 -3.23 28.55
CA GLY A 100 3.61 -3.12 28.04
C GLY A 100 4.30 -1.86 28.56
N GLY A 101 5.61 -1.96 28.80
CA GLY A 101 6.44 -0.85 29.24
C GLY A 101 6.92 0.04 28.09
N SER A 102 7.95 0.84 28.35
CA SER A 102 8.54 1.82 27.41
C SER A 102 9.24 1.23 26.17
N GLY A 103 9.01 -0.04 25.84
CA GLY A 103 9.59 -0.73 24.68
C GLY A 103 8.60 -1.01 23.55
N CYS A 104 7.33 -0.62 23.70
CA CYS A 104 6.28 -0.95 22.74
C CYS A 104 6.54 -0.40 21.34
N GLU A 105 7.01 0.84 21.21
CA GLU A 105 7.44 1.43 19.94
C GLU A 105 8.51 0.56 19.26
N THR A 106 9.57 0.21 19.99
CA THR A 106 10.67 -0.59 19.44
C THR A 106 10.22 -2.00 19.05
N ILE A 107 9.32 -2.61 19.82
CA ILE A 107 8.73 -3.91 19.48
C ILE A 107 7.93 -3.79 18.18
N ALA A 108 7.06 -2.79 18.06
CA ALA A 108 6.21 -2.58 16.90
C ALA A 108 7.03 -2.32 15.63
N VAL A 109 8.03 -1.42 15.70
CA VAL A 109 8.91 -1.12 14.57
C VAL A 109 9.72 -2.36 14.16
N ASN A 110 10.22 -3.15 15.11
CA ASN A 110 10.93 -4.38 14.77
C ASN A 110 10.03 -5.48 14.21
N ASP A 111 8.74 -5.52 14.55
CA ASP A 111 7.82 -6.53 14.02
C ASP A 111 7.46 -6.25 12.56
N VAL A 112 7.34 -4.96 12.20
CA VAL A 112 6.93 -4.53 10.85
C VAL A 112 8.12 -4.27 9.92
N CYS A 113 9.23 -3.74 10.46
CA CYS A 113 10.36 -3.24 9.67
C CYS A 113 11.64 -4.06 9.81
N SER A 114 11.55 -5.34 10.20
CA SER A 114 12.70 -6.28 10.24
C SER A 114 13.08 -6.85 8.89
#